data_AF-A0A7Y0ATT0-F1
#
_entry.id   AF-A0A7Y0ATT0-F1
#
_cell.length_a   1.000
_cell.length_b   1.000
_cell.length_c   1.000
_cell.angle_alpha   90.00
_cell.angle_beta   90.00
_cell.angle_gamma   90.00
#
_symmetry.space_group_name_H-M   'P 1'
#
loop_
_entity.id
_entity.type
_entity.pdbx_description
1 polymer ?
#
loop_
_entity_poly.entity_id
_entity_poly.type
_entity_poly.pdbx_seq_one_letter_code
_entity_poly.pdbx_strand_id
1 'polypeptide(L)' 'MADLIKEVVENVVEGVLKEILKKTTGRSTTRRGKRQTRSETTGRFVKKTSRPRKPAKKQTSRRRTAAKRSRQRSR' A
#
# COMPACT_ATOMS: atom_id res chain seq x y z
N MET A 1 -8.24 48.44 10.64
CA MET A 1 -9.38 47.50 10.57
C MET A 1 -9.44 46.75 9.24
N ALA A 2 -9.26 47.40 8.09
CA ALA A 2 -9.28 46.72 6.78
C ALA A 2 -8.13 45.70 6.59
N ASP A 3 -6.92 46.03 7.05
CA ASP A 3 -5.75 45.15 6.91
C ASP A 3 -5.86 43.87 7.76
N LEU A 4 -6.45 43.97 8.95
CA LEU A 4 -6.77 42.83 9.82
C LEU A 4 -7.78 41.88 9.17
N ILE A 5 -8.80 42.43 8.50
CA ILE A 5 -9.80 41.62 7.80
C ILE A 5 -9.14 40.91 6.61
N LYS A 6 -8.24 41.60 5.89
CA LYS A 6 -7.50 41.00 4.78
C LYS A 6 -6.63 39.83 5.25
N GLU A 7 -5.92 40.00 6.36
CA GLU A 7 -5.07 38.95 6.94
C GLU A 7 -5.89 37.74 7.42
N VAL A 8 -7.05 37.96 8.03
CA VAL A 8 -7.95 36.86 8.44
C VAL A 8 -8.47 36.10 7.23
N VAL A 9 -8.89 36.82 6.18
CA VAL A 9 -9.39 36.20 4.95
C VAL A 9 -8.28 35.42 4.24
N GLU A 10 -7.07 35.97 4.13
CA GLU A 10 -5.93 35.27 3.54
C GLU A 10 -5.57 33.99 4.31
N ASN A 11 -5.54 34.05 5.64
CA ASN A 11 -5.26 32.89 6.48
C ASN A 11 -6.33 31.79 6.36
N VAL A 12 -7.61 32.16 6.25
CA VAL A 12 -8.72 31.22 6.04
C VAL A 12 -8.65 30.60 4.65
N VAL A 13 -8.41 31.40 3.61
CA VAL A 13 -8.29 30.93 2.23
C VAL A 13 -7.09 30.00 2.09
N GLU A 14 -5.93 30.34 2.66
CA GLU A 14 -4.74 29.50 2.63
C GLU A 14 -4.93 28.19 3.42
N GLY A 15 -5.61 28.24 4.57
CA GLY A 15 -5.98 27.07 5.36
C GLY A 15 -6.90 26.11 4.60
N VAL A 16 -7.96 26.65 3.98
CA VAL A 16 -8.92 25.88 3.18
C VAL A 16 -8.25 25.32 1.92
N LEU A 17 -7.41 26.11 1.23
CA LEU A 17 -6.66 25.62 0.07
C LEU A 17 -5.69 24.51 0.45
N LYS A 18 -4.96 24.61 1.57
CA LYS A 18 -4.11 23.52 2.07
C LYS A 18 -4.92 22.28 2.44
N GLU A 19 -6.12 22.44 3.00
CA GLU A 19 -6.98 21.33 3.37
C GLU A 19 -7.62 20.65 2.14
N ILE A 20 -8.08 21.44 1.16
CA ILE A 20 -8.55 20.95 -0.14
C ILE A 20 -7.40 20.29 -0.89
N LEU A 21 -6.21 20.87 -0.91
CA LEU A 21 -5.01 20.29 -1.52
C LEU A 21 -4.59 19.00 -0.81
N LYS A 22 -4.64 18.91 0.52
CA LYS A 22 -4.45 17.65 1.26
C LYS A 22 -5.54 16.62 0.94
N LYS A 23 -6.79 17.03 0.77
CA LYS A 23 -7.91 16.15 0.39
C LYS A 23 -7.88 15.73 -1.08
N THR A 24 -7.35 16.57 -1.98
CA THR A 24 -7.24 16.31 -3.43
C THR A 24 -5.96 15.56 -3.79
N THR A 25 -4.83 15.83 -3.12
CA THR A 25 -3.62 14.97 -3.17
C THR A 25 -3.80 13.70 -2.33
N GLY A 26 -4.73 13.71 -1.37
CA GLY A 26 -5.04 12.63 -0.44
C GLY A 26 -6.10 11.64 -0.91
N ARG A 27 -6.03 11.19 -2.17
CA ARG A 27 -6.63 9.90 -2.55
C ARG A 27 -5.90 9.25 -3.71
N SER A 28 -4.59 9.12 -3.58
CA SER A 28 -3.88 8.11 -4.34
C SER A 28 -2.77 7.51 -3.50
N THR A 29 -3.07 6.37 -2.87
CA THR A 29 -2.01 5.37 -2.72
C THR A 29 -1.66 4.92 -4.14
N THR A 30 -0.85 5.68 -4.87
CA THR A 30 -0.10 5.10 -5.98
C THR A 30 0.77 4.05 -5.31
N ARG A 31 0.31 2.80 -5.37
CA ARG A 31 1.14 1.62 -5.12
C ARG A 31 2.17 1.55 -6.24
N ARG A 32 3.01 2.57 -6.39
CA ARG A 32 4.22 2.49 -7.19
C ARG A 32 5.14 1.62 -6.36
N GLY A 33 4.95 0.31 -6.50
CA GLY A 33 5.82 -0.67 -5.87
C GLY A 33 7.24 -0.28 -6.22
N LYS A 34 8.04 0.04 -5.20
CA LYS A 34 9.46 0.34 -5.38
C LYS A 34 10.04 -0.82 -6.18
N ARG A 35 10.52 -0.53 -7.39
CA ARG A 35 11.22 -1.52 -8.22
C ARG A 35 12.36 -2.08 -7.36
N GLN A 36 12.52 -3.40 -7.36
CA GLN A 36 13.60 -4.02 -6.59
C GLN A 36 14.93 -3.39 -7.02
N THR A 37 15.68 -2.88 -6.03
CA THR A 37 17.01 -2.32 -6.25
C THR A 37 17.94 -3.41 -6.77
N ARG A 38 18.78 -3.08 -7.76
CA ARG A 38 19.83 -3.97 -8.26
C ARG A 38 21.09 -3.75 -7.42
N SER A 39 21.84 -4.83 -7.21
CA SER A 39 23.17 -4.80 -6.61
C SER A 39 24.11 -4.06 -7.56
N GLU A 40 24.86 -3.09 -7.03
CA GLU A 40 25.83 -2.29 -7.81
C GLU A 40 26.97 -3.15 -8.34
N THR A 41 27.40 -4.15 -7.56
CA THR A 41 28.54 -5.01 -7.91
C THR A 41 28.17 -6.14 -8.87
N THR A 42 26.95 -6.66 -8.80
CA THR A 42 26.55 -7.89 -9.54
C THR A 42 25.39 -7.71 -10.52
N GLY A 43 24.73 -6.54 -10.53
CA GLY A 43 23.61 -6.23 -11.43
C GLY A 43 22.31 -7.02 -11.16
N ARG A 44 22.33 -8.04 -10.31
CA ARG A 44 21.16 -8.83 -9.91
C ARG A 44 20.31 -8.07 -8.88
N PHE A 45 19.02 -8.40 -8.81
CA PHE A 45 18.14 -7.89 -7.76
C PHE A 45 18.63 -8.28 -6.37
N VAL A 46 18.54 -7.34 -5.42
CA VAL A 46 18.87 -7.59 -4.01
C VAL A 46 17.90 -8.64 -3.45
N LYS A 47 18.42 -9.82 -3.10
CA LYS A 47 17.64 -10.87 -2.44
C LYS A 47 17.27 -10.40 -1.03
N LYS A 48 15.98 -10.24 -0.77
CA LYS A 48 15.49 -10.03 0.59
C LYS A 48 15.64 -11.33 1.38
N THR A 49 16.07 -11.23 2.63
CA THR A 49 16.09 -12.35 3.56
C THR A 49 14.65 -12.84 3.78
N SER A 50 14.32 -14.01 3.24
CA SER A 50 13.01 -14.60 3.46
C SER A 50 13.00 -15.37 4.77
N ARG A 51 11.93 -15.23 5.56
CA ARG A 51 11.70 -16.08 6.74
C ARG A 51 11.72 -17.56 6.30
N PRO A 52 12.25 -18.46 7.15
CA PRO A 52 12.29 -19.89 6.82
C PRO A 52 10.88 -20.39 6.52
N ARG A 53 10.73 -21.05 5.35
CA ARG A 53 9.45 -21.63 4.94
C ARG A 53 9.13 -22.82 5.85
N LYS A 54 7.90 -22.87 6.37
CA LYS A 54 7.44 -24.03 7.15
C LYS A 54 7.47 -25.29 6.25
N PRO A 55 7.85 -26.45 6.79
CA PRO A 55 7.85 -27.69 6.03
C PRO A 55 6.44 -28.03 5.54
N ALA A 56 6.36 -28.73 4.41
CA ALA A 56 5.09 -29.16 3.85
C ALA A 56 4.36 -30.07 4.85
N LYS A 57 3.17 -29.66 5.28
CA LYS A 57 2.34 -30.49 6.14
C LYS A 57 1.86 -31.70 5.33
N LYS A 58 2.11 -32.92 5.83
CA LYS A 58 1.58 -34.14 5.21
C LYS A 58 0.05 -34.02 5.08
N GLN A 59 -0.46 -34.31 3.90
CA GLN A 59 -1.88 -34.27 3.62
C GLN A 59 -2.55 -35.49 4.27
N THR A 60 -3.14 -35.31 5.45
CA THR A 60 -3.73 -36.41 6.25
C THR A 60 -5.02 -36.98 5.66
N SER A 61 -5.73 -36.24 4.81
CA SER A 61 -6.89 -36.77 4.08
C SER A 61 -7.12 -36.07 2.76
N ARG A 62 -7.22 -36.84 1.67
CA ARG A 62 -7.52 -36.31 0.33
C ARG A 62 -8.94 -35.73 0.24
N ARG A 63 -9.91 -36.42 0.85
CA ARG A 63 -11.33 -36.03 0.88
C ARG A 63 -11.57 -34.67 1.56
N ARG A 64 -10.99 -34.42 2.76
CA ARG A 64 -11.17 -33.13 3.46
C ARG A 64 -10.51 -31.97 2.71
N THR A 65 -9.34 -32.19 2.11
CA THR A 65 -8.66 -31.15 1.33
C THR A 65 -9.43 -30.82 0.04
N ALA A 66 -9.99 -31.81 -0.64
CA ALA A 66 -10.86 -31.61 -1.80
C ALA A 66 -12.12 -30.82 -1.42
N ALA A 67 -12.79 -31.18 -0.32
CA ALA A 67 -13.96 -30.44 0.18
C ALA A 67 -13.62 -28.99 0.54
N LYS A 68 -12.46 -28.73 1.17
CA LYS A 68 -11.99 -27.36 1.44
C LYS A 68 -11.69 -26.57 0.17
N ARG A 69 -11.06 -27.19 -0.84
CA ARG A 69 -10.80 -26.55 -2.15
C ARG A 69 -12.06 -26.34 -2.98
N SER A 70 -13.05 -27.24 -2.87
CA SER A 70 -14.29 -27.19 -3.63
C SER A 70 -15.17 -25.99 -3.27
N ARG A 71 -15.04 -25.43 -2.06
CA ARG A 71 -15.75 -24.21 -1.64
C ARG A 71 -15.32 -22.97 -2.41
N GLN A 72 -14.19 -23.02 -3.13
CA GLN A 72 -13.70 -21.92 -3.95
C GLN A 72 -14.21 -21.98 -5.40
N ARG A 73 -15.08 -22.96 -5.72
CA ARG A 73 -15.63 -23.20 -7.07
C ARG A 73 -17.16 -23.11 -7.17
N SER A 74 -17.88 -22.71 -6.12
CA SER A 74 -19.25 -22.22 -6.32
C SER A 74 -19.17 -20.76 -6.76
N ARG A 75 -19.70 -20.49 -7.95
CA ARG A 75 -19.80 -19.16 -8.57
C ARG A 75 -20.45 -18.14 -7.64
#